data_AF-A0A1V4PM95-F1
#
_entry.id   AF-A0A1V4PM95-F1
#
_cell.length_a   1.000
_cell.length_b   1.000
_cell.length_c   1.000
_cell.angle_alpha   90.00
_cell.angle_beta   90.00
_cell.angle_gamma   90.00
#
_symmetry.space_group_name_H-M   'P 1'
#
loop_
_entity.id
_entity.type
_entity.pdbx_description
1 polymer ?
#
loop_
_entity_poly.entity_id
_entity_poly.type
_entity_poly.pdbx_seq_one_letter_code
_entity_poly.pdbx_strand_id
1 'polypeptide(L)'
;MSQPTNHDLAMRMAEMSRNLVPKPSLDTILDEVTAAAVDLIPGVDTAGILLLERGGKFRSIATTSELPHQLDILQVTFQEGPCVQAALADTVVRTDDFRLETRWPQYSPAVVEIGVLSGLSFKLYTAERTAGALNLFGFEPTAWDSNAETVGSILAAHAAAAIVATQTQSQLNAALLSRDRIGQAKGIIMERFNVDAVRAFNMMRQLSQESNVKLTDVAQRVIDSGK
;
A
#
# COMPACT_ATOMS: atom_id res chain seq x y z
N MET A 1 16.08 -28.15 10.78
CA MET A 1 15.75 -26.71 10.78
C MET A 1 14.60 -26.55 11.77
N SER A 2 14.81 -25.79 12.84
CA SER A 2 13.79 -25.61 13.89
C SER A 2 12.61 -24.82 13.32
N GLN A 3 11.38 -25.27 13.59
CA GLN A 3 10.21 -24.49 13.19
C GLN A 3 10.26 -23.12 13.87
N PRO A 4 9.97 -22.03 13.13
CA PRO A 4 9.90 -20.70 13.71
C PRO A 4 8.82 -20.72 14.79
N THR A 5 9.23 -20.45 16.02
CA THR A 5 8.35 -20.47 17.19
C THR A 5 7.60 -19.15 17.29
N ASN A 6 6.47 -19.12 17.99
CA ASN A 6 5.77 -17.86 18.35
C ASN A 6 6.72 -16.83 18.99
N HIS A 7 7.81 -17.28 19.61
CA HIS A 7 8.87 -16.44 20.15
C HIS A 7 9.64 -15.68 19.05
N ASP A 8 9.98 -16.33 17.94
CA ASP A 8 10.74 -15.70 16.85
C ASP A 8 9.93 -14.60 16.15
N LEU A 9 8.63 -14.86 15.92
CA LEU A 9 7.70 -13.84 15.45
C LEU A 9 7.61 -12.67 16.43
N ALA A 10 7.43 -12.97 17.73
CA ALA A 10 7.36 -11.92 18.75
C ALA A 10 8.64 -11.09 18.81
N MET A 11 9.81 -11.71 18.69
CA MET A 11 11.10 -11.03 18.67
C MET A 11 11.25 -10.14 17.44
N ARG A 12 10.85 -10.63 16.26
CA ARG A 12 10.91 -9.85 15.01
C ARG A 12 9.91 -8.69 15.02
N MET A 13 8.69 -8.91 15.49
CA MET A 13 7.70 -7.83 15.70
C MET A 13 8.21 -6.78 16.69
N ALA A 14 8.89 -7.22 17.75
CA ALA A 14 9.47 -6.31 18.73
C ALA A 14 10.66 -5.53 18.16
N GLU A 15 11.44 -6.12 17.25
CA GLU A 15 12.53 -5.44 16.54
C GLU A 15 12.00 -4.38 15.57
N MET A 16 11.04 -4.75 14.71
CA MET A 16 10.33 -3.80 13.83
C MET A 16 9.71 -2.64 14.63
N SER A 17 9.18 -2.93 15.82
CA SER A 17 8.63 -1.91 16.71
C SER A 17 9.72 -1.04 17.37
N ARG A 18 10.92 -1.56 17.66
CA ARG A 18 12.03 -0.80 18.28
C ARG A 18 12.75 0.10 17.29
N ASN A 19 12.79 -0.28 16.01
CA ASN A 19 13.36 0.54 14.93
C ASN A 19 12.51 1.78 14.60
N LEU A 20 11.43 2.04 15.35
CA LEU A 20 10.55 3.20 15.20
C LEU A 20 11.18 4.56 15.57
N VAL A 21 12.46 4.64 15.96
CA VAL A 21 13.12 5.92 16.33
C VAL A 21 14.53 6.03 15.72
N PRO A 22 14.74 6.94 14.74
CA PRO A 22 13.76 7.86 14.14
C PRO A 22 12.68 7.11 13.36
N LYS A 23 11.49 7.71 13.22
CA LYS A 23 10.31 7.09 12.57
C LYS A 23 10.71 6.58 11.17
N PRO A 24 10.81 5.27 10.95
CA PRO A 24 11.27 4.71 9.69
C PRO A 24 10.32 5.12 8.57
N SER A 25 10.86 5.26 7.36
CA SER A 25 10.02 5.55 6.20
C SER A 25 9.06 4.38 5.98
N LEU A 26 7.95 4.64 5.26
CA LEU A 26 7.03 3.57 4.88
C LEU A 26 7.77 2.46 4.15
N ASP A 27 8.67 2.80 3.22
CA ASP A 27 9.43 1.85 2.43
C ASP A 27 10.27 0.92 3.33
N THR A 28 10.95 1.46 4.35
CA THR A 28 11.72 0.66 5.30
C THR A 28 10.85 -0.34 6.07
N ILE A 29 9.66 0.07 6.52
CA ILE A 29 8.75 -0.84 7.24
C ILE A 29 8.29 -1.97 6.32
N LEU A 30 7.97 -1.66 5.07
CA LEU A 30 7.51 -2.64 4.10
C LEU A 30 8.63 -3.62 3.68
N ASP A 31 9.87 -3.13 3.54
CA ASP A 31 11.04 -3.97 3.30
C ASP A 31 11.31 -4.92 4.47
N GLU A 32 11.19 -4.45 5.72
CA GLU A 32 11.33 -5.29 6.90
C GLU A 32 10.26 -6.40 6.94
N VAL A 33 9.01 -6.07 6.56
CA VAL A 33 7.90 -7.02 6.49
C VAL A 33 8.17 -8.14 5.50
N THR A 34 8.60 -7.82 4.28
CA THR A 34 8.82 -8.84 3.24
C THR A 34 10.06 -9.68 3.54
N ALA A 35 11.12 -9.06 4.08
CA ALA A 35 12.28 -9.81 4.58
C ALA A 35 11.90 -10.77 5.72
N ALA A 36 11.09 -10.32 6.68
CA ALA A 36 10.64 -11.19 7.77
C ALA A 36 9.74 -12.33 7.30
N ALA A 37 8.95 -12.13 6.23
CA ALA A 37 8.14 -13.20 5.67
C ALA A 37 9.02 -14.32 5.09
N VAL A 38 10.09 -13.96 4.37
CA VAL A 38 11.09 -14.92 3.87
C VAL A 38 11.82 -15.61 5.03
N ASP A 39 12.19 -14.87 6.08
CA ASP A 39 12.91 -15.43 7.22
C ASP A 39 12.07 -16.37 8.10
N LEU A 40 10.79 -16.04 8.31
CA LEU A 40 9.93 -16.68 9.32
C LEU A 40 8.96 -17.72 8.76
N ILE A 41 8.76 -17.79 7.45
CA ILE A 41 7.79 -18.71 6.85
C ILE A 41 8.54 -19.72 5.96
N PRO A 42 8.70 -20.99 6.41
CA PRO A 42 9.31 -22.02 5.60
C PRO A 42 8.59 -22.20 4.25
N GLY A 43 9.36 -22.30 3.18
CA GLY A 43 8.85 -22.42 1.80
C GLY A 43 8.66 -21.08 1.08
N VAL A 44 8.88 -19.94 1.75
CA VAL A 44 8.92 -18.63 1.08
C VAL A 44 10.34 -18.34 0.62
N ASP A 45 10.53 -18.28 -0.69
CA ASP A 45 11.81 -17.93 -1.33
C ASP A 45 11.85 -16.46 -1.78
N THR A 46 10.70 -15.88 -2.09
CA THR A 46 10.59 -14.46 -2.41
C THR A 46 9.26 -13.86 -1.95
N ALA A 47 9.29 -12.57 -1.63
CA ALA A 47 8.13 -11.83 -1.15
C ALA A 47 8.07 -10.44 -1.76
N GLY A 48 6.87 -9.91 -1.91
CA GLY A 48 6.65 -8.54 -2.37
C GLY A 48 5.29 -8.03 -1.96
N ILE A 49 5.12 -6.71 -2.01
CA ILE A 49 3.85 -6.06 -1.74
C ILE A 49 3.32 -5.44 -3.02
N LEU A 50 2.10 -5.83 -3.39
CA LEU A 50 1.37 -5.26 -4.50
C LEU A 50 0.41 -4.20 -3.97
N LEU A 51 0.49 -2.97 -4.48
CA LEU A 51 -0.49 -1.91 -4.21
C LEU A 51 -1.31 -1.60 -5.46
N LEU A 52 -2.62 -1.50 -5.29
CA LEU A 52 -3.54 -0.99 -6.30
C LEU A 52 -3.65 0.54 -6.17
N GLU A 53 -3.26 1.22 -7.23
CA GLU A 53 -3.38 2.66 -7.36
C GLU A 53 -4.70 3.08 -8.02
N ARG A 54 -5.00 4.38 -7.95
CA ARG A 54 -6.16 4.94 -8.65
C ARG A 54 -6.01 4.73 -10.16
N GLY A 55 -7.09 4.27 -10.79
CA GLY A 55 -7.10 3.97 -12.22
C GLY A 55 -6.72 2.53 -12.58
N GLY A 56 -6.66 1.63 -11.58
CA GLY A 56 -6.44 0.20 -11.82
C GLY A 56 -5.00 -0.18 -12.10
N LYS A 57 -4.05 0.76 -11.87
CA LYS A 57 -2.63 0.49 -12.01
C LYS A 57 -2.12 -0.26 -10.79
N PHE A 58 -1.23 -1.21 -11.02
CA PHE A 58 -0.57 -1.97 -9.98
C PHE A 58 0.86 -1.46 -9.81
N ARG A 59 1.32 -1.41 -8.56
CA ARG A 59 2.71 -1.08 -8.22
C ARG A 59 3.25 -2.09 -7.23
N SER A 60 4.28 -2.82 -7.64
CA SER A 60 5.09 -3.68 -6.78
C SER A 60 6.04 -2.83 -5.96
N ILE A 61 6.12 -3.10 -4.67
CA ILE A 61 7.06 -2.48 -3.73
C ILE A 61 7.59 -3.50 -2.75
N ALA A 62 8.69 -3.14 -2.07
CA ALA A 62 9.32 -3.96 -1.04
C ALA A 62 9.57 -5.40 -1.49
N THR A 63 10.05 -5.57 -2.73
CA THR A 63 10.31 -6.89 -3.29
C THR A 63 11.66 -7.40 -2.80
N THR A 64 11.71 -8.63 -2.31
CA THR A 64 12.97 -9.24 -1.81
C THR A 64 13.89 -9.71 -2.94
N SER A 65 13.37 -9.78 -4.16
CA SER A 65 14.12 -9.98 -5.40
C SER A 65 13.39 -9.30 -6.57
N GLU A 66 13.90 -9.47 -7.80
CA GLU A 66 13.22 -9.00 -9.01
C GLU A 66 11.97 -9.84 -9.35
N LEU A 67 11.90 -11.06 -8.83
CA LEU A 67 10.90 -12.04 -9.23
C LEU A 67 9.45 -11.64 -8.89
N PRO A 68 9.12 -11.13 -7.69
CA PRO A 68 7.76 -10.67 -7.39
C PRO A 68 7.26 -9.61 -8.38
N HIS A 69 8.15 -8.75 -8.88
CA HIS A 69 7.79 -7.77 -9.90
C HIS A 69 7.40 -8.43 -11.23
N GLN A 70 8.16 -9.43 -11.67
CA GLN A 70 7.84 -10.21 -12.88
C GLN A 70 6.53 -10.97 -12.73
N LEU A 71 6.29 -11.56 -11.55
CA LEU A 71 5.03 -12.25 -11.23
C LEU A 71 3.85 -11.27 -11.26
N ASP A 72 4.00 -10.07 -10.71
CA ASP A 72 2.97 -9.04 -10.77
C ASP A 72 2.64 -8.61 -12.21
N ILE A 73 3.65 -8.47 -13.08
CA ILE A 73 3.44 -8.18 -14.51
C ILE A 73 2.57 -9.25 -15.17
N LEU A 74 2.82 -10.54 -14.88
CA LEU A 74 2.00 -11.63 -15.42
C LEU A 74 0.55 -11.55 -14.93
N GLN A 75 0.33 -11.23 -13.65
CA GLN A 75 -1.03 -11.11 -13.13
C GLN A 75 -1.80 -9.95 -13.74
N VAL A 76 -1.13 -8.82 -13.99
CA VAL A 76 -1.73 -7.69 -14.70
C VAL A 76 -2.04 -8.04 -16.15
N THR A 77 -1.15 -8.77 -16.80
CA THR A 77 -1.27 -9.16 -18.21
C THR A 77 -2.45 -10.11 -18.42
N PHE A 78 -2.57 -11.13 -17.58
CA PHE A 78 -3.63 -12.14 -17.70
C PHE A 78 -4.90 -11.78 -16.93
N GLN A 79 -4.86 -10.79 -16.04
CA GLN A 79 -5.91 -10.49 -15.06
C GLN A 79 -6.28 -11.71 -14.18
N GLU A 80 -5.28 -12.54 -13.91
CA GLU A 80 -5.37 -13.75 -13.12
C GLU A 80 -4.29 -13.75 -12.04
N GLY A 81 -4.46 -14.56 -10.99
CA GLY A 81 -3.42 -14.81 -10.00
C GLY A 81 -3.79 -14.43 -8.57
N PRO A 82 -3.03 -14.96 -7.60
CA PRO A 82 -3.36 -14.88 -6.19
C PRO A 82 -3.35 -13.45 -5.65
N CYS A 83 -2.44 -12.58 -6.09
CA CYS A 83 -2.30 -11.24 -5.51
C CYS A 83 -3.45 -10.32 -5.92
N VAL A 84 -3.88 -10.39 -7.18
CA VAL A 84 -5.03 -9.62 -7.68
C VAL A 84 -6.32 -10.08 -7.00
N GLN A 85 -6.48 -11.40 -6.84
CA GLN A 85 -7.62 -11.97 -6.13
C GLN A 85 -7.64 -11.60 -4.64
N ALA A 86 -6.50 -11.64 -3.95
CA ALA A 86 -6.39 -11.22 -2.55
C ALA A 86 -6.65 -9.71 -2.39
N ALA A 87 -6.10 -8.88 -3.29
CA ALA A 87 -6.34 -7.44 -3.24
C ALA A 87 -7.83 -7.10 -3.39
N LEU A 88 -8.56 -7.80 -4.27
CA LEU A 88 -9.94 -7.47 -4.62
C LEU A 88 -10.99 -8.18 -3.77
N ALA A 89 -10.84 -9.47 -3.52
CA ALA A 89 -11.90 -10.32 -2.97
C ALA A 89 -11.52 -10.95 -1.63
N ASP A 90 -10.56 -11.87 -1.65
CA ASP A 90 -10.33 -12.80 -0.54
C ASP A 90 -9.31 -12.29 0.47
N THR A 91 -9.41 -12.77 1.72
CA THR A 91 -8.51 -12.32 2.80
C THR A 91 -7.14 -12.99 2.71
N VAL A 92 -7.13 -14.28 2.34
CA VAL A 92 -5.93 -15.08 2.09
C VAL A 92 -6.19 -15.90 0.83
N VAL A 93 -5.25 -15.91 -0.09
CA VAL A 93 -5.28 -16.72 -1.32
C VAL A 93 -4.05 -17.58 -1.35
N ARG A 94 -4.26 -18.89 -1.51
CA ARG A 94 -3.20 -19.90 -1.40
C ARG A 94 -3.18 -20.81 -2.61
N THR A 95 -2.00 -21.17 -3.07
CA THR A 95 -1.77 -22.32 -3.95
C THR A 95 -0.56 -23.10 -3.48
N ASP A 96 -0.74 -24.41 -3.36
CA ASP A 96 0.28 -25.32 -2.83
C ASP A 96 1.19 -25.83 -3.96
N ASP A 97 0.68 -25.86 -5.21
CA ASP A 97 1.41 -26.20 -6.43
C ASP A 97 0.75 -25.59 -7.68
N PHE A 98 1.39 -24.61 -8.33
CA PHE A 98 0.91 -23.95 -9.55
C PHE A 98 0.76 -24.92 -10.73
N ARG A 99 1.43 -26.07 -10.73
CA ARG A 99 1.26 -27.10 -11.79
C ARG A 99 -0.10 -27.77 -11.72
N LEU A 100 -0.73 -27.75 -10.54
CA LEU A 100 -2.04 -28.34 -10.27
C LEU A 100 -3.14 -27.27 -10.15
N GLU A 101 -2.77 -25.99 -10.27
CA GLU A 101 -3.66 -24.86 -10.08
C GLU A 101 -4.52 -24.61 -11.32
N THR A 102 -5.84 -24.71 -11.17
CA THR A 102 -6.79 -24.55 -12.27
C THR A 102 -7.55 -23.23 -12.23
N ARG A 103 -7.48 -22.45 -11.14
CA ARG A 103 -8.19 -21.16 -11.05
C ARG A 103 -7.62 -20.11 -11.99
N TRP A 104 -6.34 -20.23 -12.35
CA TRP A 104 -5.62 -19.27 -13.18
C TRP A 104 -4.93 -19.96 -14.36
N PRO A 105 -5.70 -20.29 -15.42
CA PRO A 105 -5.24 -21.12 -16.54
C PRO A 105 -4.15 -20.48 -17.40
N GLN A 106 -4.01 -19.15 -17.42
CA GLN A 106 -2.93 -18.45 -18.14
C GLN A 106 -1.75 -18.13 -17.23
N TYR A 107 -2.04 -17.69 -16.00
CA TYR A 107 -1.01 -17.30 -15.05
C TYR A 107 -0.20 -18.49 -14.53
N SER A 108 -0.86 -19.58 -14.12
CA SER A 108 -0.16 -20.69 -13.44
C SER A 108 0.92 -21.35 -14.33
N PRO A 109 0.66 -21.67 -15.61
CA PRO A 109 1.70 -22.19 -16.49
C PRO A 109 2.87 -21.21 -16.69
N ALA A 110 2.59 -19.92 -16.86
CA ALA A 110 3.63 -18.90 -17.07
C ALA A 110 4.52 -18.72 -15.82
N VAL A 111 3.95 -18.83 -14.63
CA VAL A 111 4.70 -18.76 -13.37
C VAL A 111 5.57 -20.01 -13.15
N VAL A 112 5.06 -21.19 -13.53
CA VAL A 112 5.81 -22.44 -13.52
C VAL A 112 7.02 -22.37 -14.46
N GLU A 113 6.90 -21.75 -15.64
CA GLU A 113 8.02 -21.56 -16.58
C GLU A 113 9.16 -20.72 -15.97
N ILE A 114 8.85 -19.83 -15.03
CA ILE A 114 9.82 -18.99 -14.31
C ILE A 114 10.36 -19.71 -13.06
N GLY A 115 9.86 -20.92 -12.76
CA GLY A 115 10.35 -21.78 -11.67
C GLY A 115 9.65 -21.56 -10.32
N VAL A 116 8.53 -20.85 -10.29
CA VAL A 116 7.73 -20.65 -9.06
C VAL A 116 6.62 -21.69 -9.01
N LEU A 117 6.53 -22.41 -7.89
CA LEU A 117 5.64 -23.54 -7.73
C LEU A 117 4.59 -23.36 -6.65
N SER A 118 4.78 -22.47 -5.66
CA SER A 118 3.75 -22.24 -4.64
C SER A 118 3.58 -20.75 -4.34
N GLY A 119 2.43 -20.38 -3.78
CA GLY A 119 2.11 -18.99 -3.49
C GLY A 119 1.13 -18.81 -2.33
N LEU A 120 1.35 -17.79 -1.53
CA LEU A 120 0.49 -17.38 -0.42
C LEU A 120 0.37 -15.86 -0.39
N SER A 121 -0.85 -15.35 -0.58
CA SER A 121 -1.15 -13.92 -0.68
C SER A 121 -2.12 -13.49 0.41
N PHE A 122 -1.84 -12.37 1.07
CA PHE A 122 -2.62 -11.81 2.16
C PHE A 122 -3.11 -10.42 1.82
N LYS A 123 -4.39 -10.15 2.01
CA LYS A 123 -4.97 -8.83 1.78
C LYS A 123 -4.45 -7.81 2.80
N LEU A 124 -4.02 -6.66 2.30
CA LEU A 124 -3.68 -5.48 3.11
C LEU A 124 -4.94 -4.63 3.28
N TYR A 125 -5.58 -4.69 4.45
CA TYR A 125 -6.74 -3.86 4.77
C TYR A 125 -6.33 -2.40 4.96
N THR A 126 -6.53 -1.56 3.94
CA THR A 126 -6.37 -0.11 4.07
C THR A 126 -7.73 0.57 4.09
N ALA A 127 -7.86 1.66 4.86
CA ALA A 127 -9.14 2.16 5.30
C ALA A 127 -10.10 2.57 4.16
N GLU A 128 -9.66 3.05 2.99
CA GLU A 128 -10.65 3.59 2.03
C GLU A 128 -10.37 3.57 0.51
N ARG A 129 -9.24 3.11 -0.04
CA ARG A 129 -9.08 3.09 -1.52
C ARG A 129 -7.87 2.35 -2.08
N THR A 130 -6.94 1.87 -1.24
CA THR A 130 -5.74 1.17 -1.71
C THR A 130 -5.90 -0.30 -1.36
N ALA A 131 -6.48 -1.08 -2.28
CA ALA A 131 -6.40 -2.52 -2.19
C ALA A 131 -4.93 -2.91 -2.35
N GLY A 132 -4.41 -3.78 -1.48
CA GLY A 132 -3.05 -4.27 -1.61
C GLY A 132 -2.96 -5.70 -1.13
N ALA A 133 -1.86 -6.36 -1.46
CA ALA A 133 -1.58 -7.71 -1.00
C ALA A 133 -0.09 -7.87 -0.66
N LEU A 134 0.19 -8.56 0.44
CA LEU A 134 1.50 -9.16 0.71
C LEU A 134 1.53 -10.52 0.02
N ASN A 135 2.52 -10.76 -0.84
CA ASN A 135 2.58 -11.94 -1.68
C ASN A 135 3.88 -12.67 -1.43
N LEU A 136 3.77 -13.96 -1.14
CA LEU A 136 4.86 -14.85 -0.79
C LEU A 136 4.88 -15.98 -1.81
N PHE A 137 6.05 -16.31 -2.35
CA PHE A 137 6.21 -17.33 -3.38
C PHE A 137 7.35 -18.27 -3.04
N GLY A 138 7.17 -19.54 -3.40
CA GLY A 138 8.16 -20.61 -3.24
C GLY A 138 8.51 -21.28 -4.56
N PHE A 139 9.75 -21.76 -4.67
CA PHE A 139 10.26 -22.50 -5.83
C PHE A 139 9.93 -23.99 -5.77
N GLU A 140 9.47 -24.45 -4.61
CA GLU A 140 8.99 -25.81 -4.40
C GLU A 140 7.49 -25.82 -4.11
N PRO A 141 6.78 -26.93 -4.38
CA PRO A 141 5.44 -27.12 -3.86
C PRO A 141 5.46 -27.07 -2.34
N THR A 142 4.56 -26.29 -1.75
CA THR A 142 4.55 -26.04 -0.31
C THR A 142 3.15 -26.26 0.24
N ALA A 143 3.04 -27.18 1.20
CA ALA A 143 1.83 -27.32 2.00
C ALA A 143 1.85 -26.25 3.08
N TRP A 144 1.28 -25.07 2.80
CA TRP A 144 1.25 -24.00 3.79
C TRP A 144 0.39 -24.41 4.98
N ASP A 145 1.00 -24.42 6.16
CA ASP A 145 0.33 -24.77 7.40
C ASP A 145 -0.34 -23.54 8.04
N SER A 146 -1.07 -23.79 9.13
CA SER A 146 -1.72 -22.72 9.88
C SER A 146 -0.74 -21.70 10.47
N ASN A 147 0.52 -22.10 10.69
CA ASN A 147 1.54 -21.21 11.21
C ASN A 147 1.99 -20.21 10.14
N ALA A 148 2.21 -20.67 8.89
CA ALA A 148 2.49 -19.81 7.74
C ALA A 148 1.37 -18.78 7.53
N GLU A 149 0.10 -19.21 7.57
CA GLU A 149 -1.05 -18.31 7.46
C GLU A 149 -1.12 -17.31 8.62
N THR A 150 -0.81 -17.73 9.85
CA THR A 150 -0.82 -16.86 11.03
C THR A 150 0.29 -15.80 10.97
N VAL A 151 1.53 -16.21 10.71
CA VAL A 151 2.69 -15.32 10.60
C VAL A 151 2.46 -14.32 9.46
N GLY A 152 2.04 -14.80 8.28
CA GLY A 152 1.77 -13.95 7.13
C GLY A 152 0.64 -12.94 7.38
N SER A 153 -0.42 -13.35 8.07
CA SER A 153 -1.52 -12.44 8.45
C SER A 153 -1.07 -11.34 9.40
N ILE A 154 -0.20 -11.64 10.37
CA ILE A 154 0.35 -10.66 11.32
C ILE A 154 1.26 -9.66 10.59
N LEU A 155 2.12 -10.16 9.70
CA LEU A 155 2.98 -9.33 8.86
C LEU A 155 2.18 -8.43 7.92
N ALA A 156 1.13 -8.97 7.29
CA ALA A 156 0.21 -8.21 6.44
C ALA A 156 -0.52 -7.11 7.23
N ALA A 157 -0.98 -7.40 8.45
CA ALA A 157 -1.59 -6.41 9.32
C ALA A 157 -0.61 -5.28 9.71
N HIS A 158 0.66 -5.62 9.96
CA HIS A 158 1.70 -4.63 10.25
C HIS A 158 1.95 -3.69 9.06
N ALA A 159 2.13 -4.24 7.85
CA ALA A 159 2.26 -3.45 6.62
C ALA A 159 1.04 -2.56 6.38
N ALA A 160 -0.18 -3.10 6.53
CA ALA A 160 -1.42 -2.35 6.36
C ALA A 160 -1.51 -1.17 7.33
N ALA A 161 -1.17 -1.37 8.61
CA ALA A 161 -1.16 -0.31 9.62
C ALA A 161 -0.16 0.81 9.27
N ALA A 162 1.04 0.46 8.82
CA ALA A 162 2.06 1.42 8.40
C ALA A 162 1.60 2.28 7.19
N ILE A 163 0.97 1.64 6.20
CA ILE A 163 0.39 2.32 5.04
C ILE A 163 -0.70 3.31 5.48
N VAL A 164 -1.64 2.87 6.33
CA VAL A 164 -2.74 3.72 6.82
C VAL A 164 -2.20 4.90 7.65
N ALA A 165 -1.22 4.66 8.53
CA ALA A 165 -0.60 5.72 9.33
C ALA A 165 0.05 6.80 8.44
N THR A 166 0.76 6.38 7.39
CA THR A 166 1.44 7.28 6.44
C THR A 166 0.45 8.07 5.59
N GLN A 167 -0.63 7.42 5.13
CA GLN A 167 -1.70 8.09 4.40
C GLN A 167 -2.42 9.14 5.26
N THR A 168 -2.72 8.79 6.51
CA THR A 168 -3.38 9.70 7.47
C THR A 168 -2.52 10.92 7.75
N GLN A 169 -1.21 10.73 7.97
CA GLN A 169 -0.26 11.83 8.18
C GLN A 169 -0.19 12.75 6.94
N SER A 170 -0.16 12.17 5.74
CA SER A 170 -0.18 12.93 4.49
C SER A 170 -1.47 13.75 4.32
N GLN A 171 -2.63 13.18 4.64
CA GLN A 171 -3.92 13.86 4.57
C GLN A 171 -4.01 15.02 5.57
N LEU A 172 -3.56 14.83 6.81
CA LEU A 172 -3.49 15.88 7.83
C LEU A 172 -2.58 17.03 7.39
N ASN A 173 -1.38 16.71 6.88
CA ASN A 173 -0.46 17.71 6.35
C ASN A 173 -1.06 18.50 5.18
N ALA A 174 -1.73 17.80 4.25
CA ALA A 174 -2.42 18.45 3.13
C ALA A 174 -3.56 19.37 3.61
N ALA A 175 -4.30 18.97 4.64
CA ALA A 175 -5.36 19.79 5.24
C ALA A 175 -4.80 21.05 5.92
N LEU A 176 -3.66 20.94 6.63
CA LEU A 176 -2.98 22.08 7.24
C LEU A 176 -2.49 23.08 6.18
N LEU A 177 -1.78 22.59 5.15
CA LEU A 177 -1.30 23.44 4.04
C LEU A 177 -2.46 24.11 3.29
N SER A 178 -3.57 23.40 3.11
CA SER A 178 -4.80 23.96 2.57
C SER A 178 -5.35 25.10 3.43
N ARG A 179 -5.41 24.90 4.75
CA ARG A 179 -5.91 25.91 5.70
C ARG A 179 -5.05 27.17 5.67
N ASP A 180 -3.73 27.02 5.64
CA ASP A 180 -2.80 28.14 5.63
C ASP A 180 -2.90 28.94 4.34
N ARG A 181 -2.94 28.29 3.18
CA ARG A 181 -3.12 28.96 1.87
C ARG A 181 -4.47 29.69 1.79
N ILE A 182 -5.56 29.05 2.23
CA ILE A 182 -6.88 29.68 2.25
C ILE A 182 -6.88 30.89 3.20
N GLY A 183 -6.23 30.78 4.36
CA GLY A 183 -6.09 31.89 5.31
C GLY A 183 -5.35 33.10 4.72
N GLN A 184 -4.22 32.85 4.03
CA GLN A 184 -3.43 33.89 3.36
C GLN A 184 -4.23 34.57 2.24
N ALA A 185 -4.84 33.80 1.34
CA ALA A 185 -5.67 34.33 0.26
C ALA A 185 -6.84 35.17 0.78
N LYS A 186 -7.51 34.69 1.84
CA LYS A 186 -8.58 35.42 2.52
C LYS A 186 -8.07 36.78 3.05
N GLY A 187 -6.89 36.81 3.67
CA GLY A 187 -6.26 38.05 4.12
C GLY A 187 -5.98 39.05 2.99
N ILE A 188 -5.47 38.59 1.85
CA ILE A 188 -5.24 39.42 0.66
C ILE A 188 -6.56 40.01 0.13
N ILE A 189 -7.63 39.21 0.06
CA ILE A 189 -8.94 39.69 -0.40
C ILE A 189 -9.54 40.70 0.60
N MET A 190 -9.42 40.43 1.90
CA MET A 190 -9.90 41.34 2.95
C MET A 190 -9.24 42.72 2.81
N GLU A 191 -7.92 42.75 2.63
CA GLU A 191 -7.15 43.98 2.44
C GLU A 191 -7.54 44.68 1.13
N ARG A 192 -7.51 43.97 0.00
CA ARG A 192 -7.69 44.57 -1.33
C ARG A 192 -9.09 45.08 -1.61
N PHE A 193 -10.11 44.42 -1.05
CA PHE A 193 -11.51 44.75 -1.29
C PHE A 193 -12.20 45.39 -0.07
N ASN A 194 -11.47 45.60 1.03
CA ASN A 194 -11.99 46.14 2.29
C ASN A 194 -13.25 45.40 2.77
N VAL A 195 -13.18 44.07 2.81
CA VAL A 195 -14.27 43.19 3.25
C VAL A 195 -13.87 42.37 4.46
N ASP A 196 -14.85 41.91 5.22
CA ASP A 196 -14.61 40.99 6.33
C ASP A 196 -14.22 39.57 5.85
N ALA A 197 -13.77 38.76 6.80
CA ALA A 197 -13.32 37.40 6.54
C ALA A 197 -14.43 36.48 5.98
N VAL A 198 -15.69 36.69 6.38
CA VAL A 198 -16.82 35.86 5.91
C VAL A 198 -17.07 36.15 4.44
N ARG A 199 -17.10 37.42 4.06
CA ARG A 199 -17.31 37.85 2.69
C ARG A 199 -16.14 37.48 1.79
N ALA A 200 -14.90 37.63 2.24
CA ALA A 200 -13.72 37.18 1.50
C ALA A 200 -13.75 35.66 1.21
N PHE A 201 -14.12 34.85 2.20
CA PHE A 201 -14.26 33.40 2.00
C PHE A 201 -15.38 33.04 1.03
N ASN A 202 -16.52 33.73 1.11
CA ASN A 202 -17.64 33.53 0.17
C ASN A 202 -17.25 33.89 -1.26
N MET A 203 -16.47 34.95 -1.48
CA MET A 203 -15.93 35.30 -2.80
C MET A 203 -15.03 34.18 -3.36
N MET A 204 -14.11 33.65 -2.54
CA MET A 204 -13.27 32.53 -2.96
C MET A 204 -14.10 31.27 -3.29
N ARG A 205 -15.13 30.97 -2.47
CA ARG A 205 -16.03 29.85 -2.69
C ARG A 205 -16.83 30.00 -3.98
N GLN A 206 -17.33 31.21 -4.25
CA GLN A 206 -18.06 31.51 -5.49
C GLN A 206 -17.16 31.30 -6.71
N LEU A 207 -15.93 31.84 -6.69
CA LEU A 207 -14.96 31.60 -7.78
C LEU A 207 -14.64 30.11 -7.95
N SER A 208 -14.47 29.36 -6.86
CA SER A 208 -14.22 27.92 -6.90
C SER A 208 -15.37 27.17 -7.60
N GLN A 209 -16.61 27.53 -7.29
CA GLN A 209 -17.80 26.92 -7.89
C GLN A 209 -17.98 27.31 -9.36
N GLU A 210 -17.86 28.60 -9.70
CA GLU A 210 -18.02 29.10 -11.07
C GLU A 210 -16.94 28.57 -12.02
N SER A 211 -15.72 28.38 -11.52
CA SER A 211 -14.61 27.87 -12.32
C SER A 211 -14.45 26.35 -12.26
N ASN A 212 -15.23 25.64 -11.44
CA ASN A 212 -15.07 24.21 -11.15
C ASN A 212 -13.63 23.82 -10.75
N VAL A 213 -12.97 24.68 -9.95
CA VAL A 213 -11.60 24.51 -9.46
C VAL A 213 -11.62 24.37 -7.95
N LYS A 214 -10.70 23.58 -7.37
CA LYS A 214 -10.62 23.41 -5.92
C LYS A 214 -10.31 24.75 -5.23
N LEU A 215 -10.93 24.97 -4.07
CA LEU A 215 -10.76 26.19 -3.28
C LEU A 215 -9.30 26.49 -2.93
N THR A 216 -8.47 25.45 -2.71
CA THR A 216 -7.02 25.58 -2.49
C THR A 216 -6.27 26.16 -3.68
N ASP A 217 -6.72 25.86 -4.90
CA ASP A 217 -6.09 26.32 -6.12
C ASP A 217 -6.54 27.76 -6.43
N VAL A 218 -7.79 28.09 -6.11
CA VAL A 218 -8.26 29.49 -6.08
C VAL A 218 -7.44 30.31 -5.08
N ALA A 219 -7.21 29.79 -3.87
CA ALA A 219 -6.38 30.44 -2.87
C ALA A 219 -4.96 30.71 -3.40
N GLN A 220 -4.36 29.76 -4.12
CA GLN A 220 -3.05 29.94 -4.74
C GLN A 220 -3.04 31.07 -5.76
N ARG A 221 -4.02 31.10 -6.66
CA ARG A 221 -4.12 32.16 -7.68
C ARG A 221 -4.21 33.54 -7.05
N VAL A 222 -4.94 33.67 -5.94
CA VAL A 222 -5.04 34.91 -5.18
C VAL A 222 -3.68 35.30 -4.59
N ILE A 223 -2.98 34.35 -3.96
CA ILE A 223 -1.63 34.56 -3.40
C ILE A 223 -0.65 35.01 -4.50
N ASP A 224 -0.67 34.36 -5.65
CA ASP A 224 0.22 34.69 -6.77
C ASP A 224 -0.09 36.06 -7.38
N SER A 225 -1.34 36.51 -7.34
CA SER A 225 -1.79 37.83 -7.80
C SER A 225 -1.55 38.99 -6.82
N GLY A 226 -1.09 38.67 -5.61
CA GLY A 226 -0.73 39.63 -4.56
C GLY A 226 0.74 40.04 -4.57
N LYS A 227 1.53 39.56 -5.54
CA LYS A 227 2.87 40.06 -5.86
C LYS A 227 2.76 41.21 -6.85
#